data_AF-A0A2G6X0M8-F1
#
_entry.id   AF-A0A2G6X0M8-F1
#
_cell.length_a   1.000
_cell.length_b   1.000
_cell.length_c   1.000
_cell.angle_alpha   90.00
_cell.angle_beta   90.00
_cell.angle_gamma   90.00
#
_symmetry.space_group_name_H-M   'P 1'
#
loop_
_entity.id
_entity.type
_entity.pdbx_description
1 polymer ?
#
loop_
_entity_poly.entity_id
_entity_poly.type
_entity_poly.pdbx_seq_one_letter_code
_entity_poly.pdbx_strand_id
1 'polypeptide(L)'
;MRPALARTVMLGEAFTLAVASAVHGGWLVAGHAHPQARTAEAVIATVLVLAALETWRRPAHARTAAIAGQGFALLGTLVGLGTIVAGIGPRTVPDVVYHVLLLAGLTAGLVWTVRCRPD
;
A
#
# COMPACT_ATOMS: atom_id res chain seq x y z
N MET A 1 14.73 11.81 10.33
CA MET A 1 13.70 11.24 9.40
C MET A 1 13.08 12.40 8.67
N ARG A 2 13.16 12.46 7.33
CA ARG A 2 12.51 13.51 6.56
C ARG A 2 11.03 13.15 6.36
N PRO A 3 10.06 13.82 7.03
CA PRO A 3 8.64 13.48 6.92
C PRO A 3 8.10 13.62 5.49
N ALA A 4 8.69 14.52 4.69
CA ALA A 4 8.37 14.66 3.27
C ALA A 4 8.63 13.36 2.46
N LEU A 5 9.75 12.67 2.72
CA LEU A 5 10.08 11.44 2.00
C LEU A 5 9.11 10.31 2.35
N ALA A 6 8.86 10.09 3.65
CA ALA A 6 7.89 9.09 4.11
C ALA A 6 6.50 9.33 3.51
N ARG A 7 6.11 10.61 3.41
CA ARG A 7 4.87 11.00 2.76
C ARG A 7 4.84 10.70 1.27
N THR A 8 5.89 11.06 0.53
CA THR A 8 5.99 10.77 -0.91
C THR A 8 5.90 9.28 -1.18
N VAL A 9 6.57 8.45 -0.36
CA VAL A 9 6.50 6.99 -0.48
C VAL A 9 5.07 6.49 -0.22
N MET A 10 4.45 6.85 0.91
CA MET A 10 3.08 6.43 1.22
C MET A 10 2.06 6.88 0.17
N LEU A 11 2.18 8.10 -0.35
CA LEU A 11 1.29 8.61 -1.40
C LEU A 11 1.52 7.89 -2.74
N GLY A 12 2.77 7.57 -3.07
CA GLY A 12 3.09 6.77 -4.26
C GLY A 12 2.49 5.37 -4.19
N GLU A 13 2.67 4.68 -3.06
CA GLU A 13 2.08 3.36 -2.81
C GLU A 13 0.55 3.41 -2.85
N ALA A 14 -0.05 4.40 -2.17
CA ALA A 14 -1.50 4.62 -2.20
C ALA A 14 -2.03 4.85 -3.62
N PHE A 15 -1.32 5.64 -4.42
CA PHE A 15 -1.69 5.87 -5.82
C PHE A 15 -1.64 4.58 -6.62
N THR A 16 -0.57 3.79 -6.49
CA THR A 16 -0.46 2.51 -7.20
C THR A 16 -1.58 1.54 -6.81
N LEU A 17 -1.96 1.50 -5.53
CA LEU A 17 -3.07 0.66 -5.03
C LEU A 17 -4.44 1.18 -5.48
N ALA A 18 -4.63 2.50 -5.58
CA ALA A 18 -5.85 3.07 -6.14
C ALA A 18 -6.02 2.71 -7.62
N VAL A 19 -4.93 2.71 -8.39
CA VAL A 19 -4.94 2.25 -9.79
C VAL A 19 -5.28 0.75 -9.86
N ALA A 20 -4.64 -0.09 -9.04
CA ALA A 20 -4.97 -1.52 -8.96
C ALA A 20 -6.44 -1.76 -8.61
N SER A 21 -6.96 -1.02 -7.61
CA SER A 21 -8.37 -1.07 -7.22
C SER A 21 -9.29 -0.71 -8.38
N ALA A 22 -8.94 0.31 -9.18
CA ALA A 22 -9.71 0.68 -10.37
C ALA A 22 -9.65 -0.39 -11.49
N VAL A 23 -8.52 -1.09 -11.65
CA VAL A 23 -8.40 -2.27 -12.53
C VAL A 23 -9.33 -3.38 -12.04
N HIS A 24 -9.28 -3.73 -10.76
CA HIS A 24 -10.15 -4.74 -10.16
C HIS A 24 -11.61 -4.29 -9.98
N GLY A 25 -11.89 -3.00 -10.16
CA GLY A 25 -13.24 -2.47 -10.35
C GLY A 25 -13.79 -2.67 -11.76
N GLY A 26 -12.95 -3.11 -12.70
CA GLY A 26 -13.30 -3.19 -14.11
C GLY A 26 -13.40 -1.82 -14.79
N TRP A 27 -12.93 -0.75 -14.15
CA TRP A 27 -13.04 0.62 -14.67
C TRP A 27 -11.92 0.97 -15.65
N LEU A 28 -10.74 0.35 -15.48
CA LEU A 28 -9.57 0.59 -16.34
C LEU A 28 -9.33 -0.54 -17.35
N VAL A 29 -9.56 -1.79 -16.94
CA VAL A 29 -9.35 -2.97 -17.78
C VAL A 29 -10.57 -3.87 -17.67
N ALA A 30 -11.28 -4.07 -18.78
CA ALA A 30 -12.42 -4.96 -18.83
C ALA A 30 -12.01 -6.42 -18.50
N GLY A 31 -12.93 -7.19 -17.92
CA GLY A 31 -12.72 -8.60 -17.60
C GLY A 31 -11.84 -8.90 -16.37
N HIS A 32 -11.36 -7.87 -15.66
CA HIS A 32 -10.50 -8.02 -14.47
C HIS A 32 -11.24 -7.73 -13.15
N ALA A 33 -12.56 -7.63 -13.19
CA ALA A 33 -13.37 -7.25 -12.04
C ALA A 33 -13.31 -8.32 -10.93
N HIS A 34 -12.75 -7.93 -9.78
CA HIS A 34 -12.65 -8.76 -8.57
C HIS A 34 -13.04 -7.91 -7.36
N PRO A 35 -14.31 -7.98 -6.90
CA PRO A 35 -14.83 -7.10 -5.85
C PRO A 35 -14.03 -7.12 -4.54
N GLN A 36 -13.54 -8.30 -4.15
CA GLN A 36 -12.74 -8.51 -2.96
C GLN A 36 -11.38 -7.81 -3.06
N ALA A 37 -10.65 -8.03 -4.17
CA ALA A 37 -9.36 -7.37 -4.43
C ALA A 37 -9.53 -5.84 -4.49
N ARG A 38 -10.53 -5.36 -5.25
CA ARG A 38 -10.88 -3.93 -5.33
C ARG A 38 -11.05 -3.30 -3.94
N THR A 39 -11.79 -3.99 -3.06
CA THR A 39 -12.12 -3.48 -1.73
C THR A 39 -10.89 -3.47 -0.83
N ALA A 40 -10.11 -4.56 -0.83
CA ALA A 40 -8.89 -4.66 -0.05
C ALA A 40 -7.88 -3.56 -0.44
N GLU A 41 -7.62 -3.39 -1.74
CA GLU A 41 -6.68 -2.39 -2.25
C GLU A 41 -7.13 -0.96 -1.96
N ALA A 42 -8.43 -0.65 -2.11
CA ALA A 42 -8.98 0.66 -1.78
C ALA A 42 -8.85 0.99 -0.28
N VAL A 43 -9.08 0.01 0.58
CA VAL A 43 -8.89 0.17 2.04
C VAL A 43 -7.43 0.46 2.34
N ILE A 44 -6.48 -0.30 1.77
CA ILE A 44 -5.05 -0.08 2.01
C ILE A 44 -4.62 1.30 1.49
N ALA A 45 -5.04 1.68 0.28
CA ALA A 45 -4.76 3.00 -0.30
C ALA A 45 -5.27 4.13 0.60
N THR A 46 -6.49 3.98 1.13
CA THR A 46 -7.09 4.95 2.05
C THR A 46 -6.30 5.08 3.34
N VAL A 47 -5.88 3.96 3.93
CA VAL A 47 -5.05 3.97 5.16
C VAL A 47 -3.72 4.68 4.92
N LEU A 48 -3.05 4.42 3.79
CA LEU A 48 -1.80 5.11 3.44
C LEU A 48 -2.00 6.61 3.23
N VAL A 49 -3.08 7.03 2.59
CA VAL A 49 -3.44 8.46 2.46
C VAL A 49 -3.68 9.09 3.83
N LEU A 50 -4.43 8.43 4.72
CA LEU A 50 -4.69 8.95 6.06
C LEU A 50 -3.41 9.06 6.90
N ALA A 51 -2.53 8.06 6.82
CA ALA A 51 -1.22 8.10 7.46
C ALA A 51 -0.36 9.26 6.91
N ALA A 52 -0.34 9.45 5.58
CA ALA A 52 0.33 10.57 4.93
C ALA A 52 -0.24 11.93 5.39
N LEU A 53 -1.56 12.07 5.47
CA LEU A 53 -2.23 13.27 5.95
C LEU A 53 -1.88 13.59 7.41
N GLU A 54 -1.78 12.57 8.26
CA GLU A 54 -1.39 12.74 9.66
C GLU A 54 0.04 13.29 9.79
N THR A 55 0.96 12.92 8.90
CA THR A 55 2.31 13.50 8.88
C THR A 55 2.34 15.00 8.58
N TRP A 56 1.32 15.56 7.92
CA TRP A 56 1.17 17.01 7.76
C TRP A 56 0.58 17.65 9.00
N ARG A 57 -0.46 17.04 9.59
CA ARG A 57 -1.20 17.60 10.73
C ARG A 57 -0.39 17.62 12.01
N ARG A 58 0.37 16.56 12.28
CA ARG A 58 1.13 16.39 13.52
C ARG A 58 2.55 15.89 13.26
N PRO A 59 3.50 16.80 12.97
CA PRO A 59 4.89 16.43 12.72
C PRO A 59 5.52 15.57 13.83
N ALA A 60 5.14 15.83 15.10
CA ALA A 60 5.58 15.04 16.26
C ALA A 60 5.16 13.56 16.20
N HIS A 61 4.03 13.25 15.54
CA HIS A 61 3.52 11.88 15.38
C HIS A 61 3.82 11.30 13.99
N ALA A 62 4.50 12.04 13.10
CA ALA A 62 4.68 11.66 11.71
C ALA A 62 5.36 10.29 11.54
N ARG A 63 6.32 9.97 12.40
CA ARG A 63 7.00 8.66 12.37
C ARG A 63 6.05 7.52 12.76
N THR A 64 5.29 7.69 13.83
CA THR A 64 4.34 6.67 14.29
C THR A 64 3.24 6.45 13.25
N ALA A 65 2.71 7.53 12.67
CA ALA A 65 1.72 7.45 11.59
C ALA A 65 2.27 6.71 10.36
N ALA A 66 3.50 7.03 9.94
CA ALA A 66 4.13 6.36 8.79
C ALA A 66 4.39 4.87 9.06
N ILE A 67 4.88 4.51 10.25
CA ILE A 67 5.09 3.10 10.63
C ILE A 67 3.75 2.35 10.67
N ALA A 68 2.71 2.93 11.26
CA ALA A 68 1.40 2.29 11.35
C ALA A 68 0.76 2.10 9.96
N GLY A 69 0.79 3.15 9.12
CA GLY A 69 0.24 3.10 7.77
C GLY A 69 0.96 2.10 6.87
N GLN A 70 2.29 2.15 6.81
CA GLN A 70 3.07 1.21 6.02
C GLN A 70 3.03 -0.21 6.57
N GLY A 71 2.99 -0.38 7.90
CA GLY A 71 2.82 -1.69 8.53
C GLY A 71 1.47 -2.32 8.19
N PHE A 72 0.38 -1.54 8.25
CA PHE A 72 -0.95 -2.00 7.83
C PHE A 72 -0.95 -2.40 6.35
N ALA A 73 -0.38 -1.56 5.49
CA ALA A 73 -0.31 -1.83 4.06
C ALA A 73 0.53 -3.08 3.75
N LEU A 74 1.66 -3.27 4.43
CA LEU A 74 2.49 -4.46 4.27
C LEU A 74 1.72 -5.73 4.65
N LEU A 75 1.05 -5.73 5.80
CA LEU A 75 0.23 -6.87 6.25
C LEU A 75 -0.94 -7.14 5.29
N GLY A 76 -1.65 -6.10 4.86
CA GLY A 76 -2.75 -6.21 3.91
C GLY A 76 -2.31 -6.80 2.57
N THR A 77 -1.19 -6.34 2.03
CA THR A 77 -0.61 -6.86 0.77
C THR A 77 -0.11 -8.29 0.93
N LEU A 78 0.46 -8.66 2.08
CA LEU A 78 0.85 -10.06 2.37
C LEU A 78 -0.37 -10.99 2.42
N VAL A 79 -1.46 -10.55 3.04
CA VAL A 79 -2.73 -11.30 3.03
C VAL A 79 -3.24 -11.43 1.60
N GLY A 80 -3.26 -10.35 0.81
CA GLY A 80 -3.63 -10.37 -0.61
C GLY A 80 -2.81 -11.38 -1.41
N LEU A 81 -1.48 -11.32 -1.32
CA LEU A 81 -0.59 -12.28 -1.97
C LEU A 81 -0.84 -13.72 -1.52
N GLY A 82 -1.08 -13.94 -0.22
CA GLY A 82 -1.46 -15.24 0.31
C GLY A 82 -2.74 -15.79 -0.35
N THR A 83 -3.75 -14.95 -0.57
CA THR A 83 -4.98 -15.37 -1.27
C THR A 83 -4.75 -15.71 -2.74
N ILE A 84 -3.83 -15.01 -3.42
CA ILE A 84 -3.44 -15.31 -4.81
C ILE A 84 -2.74 -16.66 -4.88
N VAL A 85 -1.77 -16.91 -3.98
CA VAL A 85 -1.04 -18.19 -3.89
C VAL A 85 -1.98 -19.35 -3.55
N ALA A 86 -2.96 -19.13 -2.67
CA ALA A 86 -3.99 -20.11 -2.34
C ALA A 86 -5.00 -20.36 -3.47
N GLY A 87 -4.93 -19.60 -4.58
CA GLY A 87 -5.82 -19.73 -5.73
C GLY A 87 -7.21 -19.13 -5.55
N ILE A 88 -7.41 -18.32 -4.50
CA ILE A 88 -8.67 -17.62 -4.21
C ILE A 88 -8.71 -16.28 -4.96
N GLY A 89 -7.56 -15.62 -5.10
CA GLY A 89 -7.41 -14.36 -5.82
C GLY A 89 -7.14 -14.53 -7.32
N PRO A 90 -7.21 -13.43 -8.11
CA PRO A 90 -6.79 -13.44 -9.50
C PRO A 90 -5.34 -13.92 -9.64
N ARG A 91 -5.11 -14.98 -10.43
CA ARG A 91 -3.77 -15.58 -10.65
C ARG A 91 -3.15 -15.17 -11.97
N THR A 92 -3.23 -13.89 -12.32
CA THR A 92 -2.54 -13.41 -13.52
C THR A 92 -1.08 -13.13 -13.19
N VAL A 93 -0.16 -13.41 -14.13
CA VAL A 93 1.27 -13.10 -13.94
C VAL A 93 1.50 -11.61 -13.59
N PRO A 94 0.83 -10.65 -14.26
CA PRO A 94 0.97 -9.23 -13.90
C PRO A 94 0.57 -8.91 -12.47
N ASP A 95 -0.47 -9.57 -11.94
CA ASP A 95 -0.98 -9.32 -10.59
C ASP A 95 0.02 -9.78 -9.51
N VAL A 96 0.63 -10.96 -9.70
CA VAL A 96 1.68 -11.45 -8.79
C VAL A 96 2.91 -10.53 -8.82
N VAL A 97 3.37 -10.14 -10.02
CA VAL A 97 4.53 -9.25 -10.18
C VAL A 97 4.26 -7.90 -9.50
N TYR A 98 3.07 -7.33 -9.70
CA TYR A 98 2.65 -6.09 -9.06
C TYR A 98 2.71 -6.19 -7.53
N HIS A 99 2.11 -7.24 -6.94
CA HIS A 99 2.10 -7.43 -5.49
C HIS A 99 3.51 -7.62 -4.91
N VAL A 100 4.39 -8.35 -5.60
CA VAL A 100 5.78 -8.53 -5.17
C VAL A 100 6.55 -7.20 -5.18
N LEU A 101 6.40 -6.39 -6.23
CA LEU A 101 7.04 -5.08 -6.30
C LEU A 101 6.50 -4.12 -5.22
N LEU A 102 5.19 -4.15 -4.98
CA LEU A 102 4.57 -3.36 -3.91
C LEU A 102 5.08 -3.78 -2.52
N LEU A 103 5.21 -5.08 -2.25
CA LEU A 103 5.79 -5.58 -1.00
C LEU A 103 7.25 -5.13 -0.82
N ALA A 104 8.05 -5.14 -1.88
CA ALA A 104 9.43 -4.65 -1.82
C ALA A 104 9.48 -3.16 -1.49
N GLY A 105 8.62 -2.34 -2.12
CA GLY A 105 8.47 -0.91 -1.84
C GLY A 105 8.07 -0.64 -0.39
N LEU A 106 6.98 -1.28 0.07
CA LEU A 106 6.47 -1.16 1.43
C LEU A 106 7.51 -1.55 2.48
N THR A 107 8.22 -2.65 2.23
CA THR A 107 9.28 -3.11 3.13
C THR A 107 10.43 -2.10 3.18
N ALA A 108 10.88 -1.59 2.04
CA ALA A 108 11.94 -0.60 1.98
C ALA A 108 11.55 0.70 2.69
N GLY A 109 10.34 1.21 2.45
CA GLY A 109 9.81 2.40 3.12
C GLY A 109 9.71 2.21 4.64
N LEU A 110 9.19 1.06 5.09
CA LEU A 110 9.04 0.77 6.50
C LEU A 110 10.40 0.65 7.20
N VAL A 111 11.32 -0.10 6.61
CA VAL A 111 12.69 -0.28 7.12
C VAL A 111 13.39 1.08 7.24
N TRP A 112 13.28 1.94 6.22
CA TRP A 112 13.81 3.29 6.27
C TRP A 112 13.21 4.09 7.42
N THR A 113 11.88 4.10 7.55
CA THR A 113 11.15 4.86 8.57
C THR A 113 11.49 4.39 10.00
N VAL A 114 11.70 3.09 10.18
CA VAL A 114 12.12 2.51 11.45
C VAL A 114 13.57 2.87 11.79
N ARG A 115 14.49 2.72 10.84
CA ARG A 115 15.94 2.88 11.07
C ARG A 115 16.39 4.34 11.13
N CYS A 116 15.77 5.23 10.37
CA CYS A 116 16.10 6.66 10.36
C CYS A 116 15.27 7.37 11.43
N ARG A 117 15.85 7.64 12.60
CA ARG A 117 15.18 8.42 13.67
C ARG A 117 14.90 9.86 13.22
N PRO A 118 13.83 10.52 13.70
CA PRO A 118 13.67 11.97 13.57
C PRO A 118 14.88 12.64 14.25
N ASP A 119 15.50 13.60 13.56
CA ASP A 119 16.48 14.48 14.18
C ASP A 119 15.72 15.53 15.02
#